data_AF-J2XQD6-F1
#
_entry.id   AF-J2XQD6-F1
#
_cell.length_a   1.000
_cell.length_b   1.000
_cell.length_c   1.000
_cell.angle_alpha   90.00
_cell.angle_beta   90.00
_cell.angle_gamma   90.00
#
_symmetry.space_group_name_H-M   'P 1'
#
loop_
_entity.id
_entity.type
_entity.pdbx_description
1 polymer ?
#
loop_
_entity_poly.entity_id
_entity_poly.type
_entity_poly.pdbx_seq_one_letter_code
_entity_poly.pdbx_strand_id
1 'polypeptide(L)'
;MQTRTGAMPAFTLLALCSQQAWAGGILLYEIGTDNVGLANAGAAARAQGPSTIASNPAGLSYLPGTQITGGLQVLYGDLSFDRDADTNVPGSGSGNALDPIPGGSFFISHELDDHWSVGAMPN
;
A
#
# COMPACT_ATOMS: atom_id res chain seq x y z
N MET A 1 -38.60 -5.72 49.69
CA MET A 1 -38.27 -5.64 48.25
C MET A 1 -36.76 -5.75 48.12
N GLN A 2 -36.27 -6.85 47.54
CA GLN A 2 -34.85 -7.19 47.47
C GLN A 2 -34.28 -6.57 46.18
N THR A 3 -33.49 -5.50 46.31
CA THR A 3 -32.79 -4.87 45.19
C THR A 3 -31.72 -5.83 44.66
N ARG A 4 -31.96 -6.41 43.49
CA ARG A 4 -30.98 -7.23 42.77
C ARG A 4 -29.91 -6.30 42.19
N THR A 5 -28.77 -6.19 42.87
CA THR A 5 -27.57 -5.57 42.32
C THR A 5 -27.07 -6.47 41.19
N GLY A 6 -27.34 -6.09 39.94
CA GLY A 6 -26.88 -6.84 38.76
C GLY A 6 -25.36 -6.83 38.70
N ALA A 7 -24.73 -7.97 38.95
CA ALA A 7 -23.31 -8.15 38.71
C ALA A 7 -23.07 -8.05 37.20
N MET A 8 -22.61 -6.88 36.73
CA MET A 8 -22.13 -6.74 35.36
C MET A 8 -20.93 -7.67 35.19
N PRO A 9 -20.96 -8.64 34.25
CA PRO A 9 -19.85 -9.56 34.10
C PRO A 9 -18.60 -8.77 33.68
N ALA A 10 -17.48 -9.00 34.36
CA ALA A 10 -16.21 -8.27 34.15
C ALA A 10 -15.78 -8.22 32.67
N PHE A 11 -16.16 -9.24 31.89
CA PHE A 11 -15.95 -9.32 30.45
C PHE A 11 -16.55 -8.14 29.66
N THR A 12 -17.75 -7.69 30.06
CA THR A 12 -18.42 -6.52 29.44
C THR A 12 -17.68 -5.22 29.73
N LEU A 13 -17.12 -5.07 30.93
CA LEU A 13 -16.31 -3.91 31.28
C LEU A 13 -14.98 -3.88 30.51
N LEU A 14 -14.32 -5.03 30.39
CA LEU A 14 -13.07 -5.18 29.62
C LEU A 14 -13.26 -4.86 28.13
N ALA A 15 -14.37 -5.28 27.54
CA ALA A 15 -14.72 -4.95 26.15
C ALA A 15 -15.02 -3.44 25.96
N LEU A 16 -15.58 -2.77 26.97
CA LEU A 16 -15.83 -1.32 26.92
C LEU A 16 -14.56 -0.48 27.15
N CYS A 17 -13.51 -1.07 27.74
CA CYS A 17 -12.23 -0.42 27.97
C CYS A 17 -11.18 -0.71 26.89
N SER A 18 -11.50 -1.43 25.81
CA SER A 18 -10.55 -1.68 24.72
C SER A 18 -10.26 -0.38 23.96
N GLN A 19 -9.02 0.10 24.03
CA GLN A 19 -8.58 1.24 23.22
C GLN A 19 -8.36 0.83 21.75
N GLN A 20 -8.56 1.76 20.83
CA GLN A 20 -8.21 1.55 19.42
C GLN A 20 -6.69 1.45 19.29
N ALA A 21 -6.19 0.28 18.90
CA ALA A 21 -4.80 0.13 18.52
C ALA A 21 -4.59 0.72 17.12
N TRP A 22 -3.76 1.75 17.00
CA TRP A 22 -3.34 2.30 15.71
C TRP A 22 -2.12 1.51 15.21
N ALA A 23 -2.39 0.46 14.44
CA ALA A 23 -1.35 -0.21 13.67
C ALA A 23 -1.26 0.45 12.29
N GLY A 24 -0.17 1.20 12.06
CA GLY A 24 0.19 1.72 10.74
C GLY A 24 1.39 0.96 10.20
N GLY A 25 1.25 0.37 9.02
CA GLY A 25 2.35 -0.25 8.29
C GLY A 25 2.95 0.70 7.24
N ILE A 26 3.92 0.21 6.48
CA ILE A 26 4.47 0.91 5.31
C ILE A 26 3.48 0.76 4.14
N LEU A 27 3.09 1.88 3.53
CA LEU A 27 2.36 1.89 2.26
C LEU A 27 3.36 2.19 1.14
N LEU A 28 3.58 1.21 0.28
CA LEU A 28 4.47 1.32 -0.87
C LEU A 28 3.63 1.55 -2.13
N TYR A 29 4.02 2.52 -2.94
CA TYR A 29 3.41 2.84 -4.23
C TYR A 29 4.38 2.59 -5.39
N GLU A 30 5.59 2.13 -5.07
CA GLU A 30 6.59 1.68 -6.02
C GLU A 30 6.12 0.38 -6.64
N ILE A 31 5.61 0.49 -7.86
CA ILE A 31 5.31 -0.62 -8.76
C ILE A 31 6.09 -0.33 -10.04
N GLY A 32 6.69 -1.35 -10.65
CA GLY A 32 7.66 -1.22 -11.73
C GLY A 32 7.09 -0.49 -12.95
N THR A 33 7.18 0.83 -12.94
CA THR A 33 6.54 1.77 -13.86
C THR A 33 7.38 3.04 -13.92
N ASP A 34 7.14 3.87 -14.93
CA ASP A 34 7.85 5.14 -15.10
C ASP A 34 7.64 6.12 -13.92
N ASN A 35 6.56 5.95 -13.14
CA ASN A 35 6.30 6.76 -11.95
C ASN A 35 7.40 6.62 -10.89
N VAL A 36 8.08 5.46 -10.81
CA VAL A 36 9.20 5.24 -9.88
C VAL A 36 10.35 6.21 -10.17
N GLY A 37 10.73 6.36 -11.45
CA GLY A 37 11.77 7.29 -11.88
C GLY A 37 11.44 8.77 -11.64
N LEU A 38 10.17 9.05 -11.34
CA LEU A 38 9.65 10.39 -11.11
C LEU A 38 9.28 10.61 -9.63
N ALA A 39 9.69 9.70 -8.73
CA ALA A 39 9.31 9.70 -7.32
C ALA A 39 7.80 9.86 -7.11
N ASN A 40 7.00 9.24 -7.99
CA ASN A 40 5.54 9.31 -8.03
C ASN A 40 4.95 10.73 -8.20
N ALA A 41 5.77 11.72 -8.56
CA ALA A 41 5.37 13.12 -8.62
C ALA A 41 4.29 13.35 -9.69
N GLY A 42 3.08 13.77 -9.31
CA GLY A 42 1.99 14.01 -10.26
C GLY A 42 1.35 12.73 -10.83
N ALA A 43 1.55 11.56 -10.20
CA ALA A 43 0.98 10.30 -10.67
C ALA A 43 -0.55 10.30 -10.82
N ALA A 44 -1.27 11.13 -10.05
CA ALA A 44 -2.72 11.29 -10.21
C ALA A 44 -3.14 12.12 -11.44
N ALA A 45 -2.23 12.90 -12.03
CA ALA A 45 -2.52 13.81 -13.14
C ALA A 45 -1.86 13.40 -14.46
N ARG A 46 -0.74 12.66 -14.40
CA ARG A 46 0.00 12.23 -15.59
C ARG A 46 -0.63 10.99 -16.21
N ALA A 47 -1.29 11.17 -17.35
CA ALA A 47 -1.75 10.08 -18.21
C ALA A 47 -0.65 9.65 -19.20
N GLN A 48 0.51 9.23 -18.69
CA GLN A 48 1.67 8.89 -19.53
C GLN A 48 1.60 7.48 -20.14
N GLY A 49 0.75 6.62 -19.59
CA GLY A 49 0.55 5.26 -20.09
C GLY A 49 -0.47 4.48 -19.26
N PRO A 50 -0.75 3.22 -19.63
CA PRO A 50 -1.72 2.33 -18.98
C PRO A 50 -1.58 2.22 -17.45
N SER A 51 -0.36 2.36 -16.91
CA SER A 51 -0.11 2.33 -15.46
C SER A 51 -0.83 3.42 -14.67
N THR A 52 -1.33 4.48 -15.33
CA THR A 52 -2.17 5.50 -14.71
C THR A 52 -3.42 4.91 -14.04
N ILE A 53 -3.92 3.73 -14.44
CA ILE A 53 -5.07 3.09 -13.78
C ILE A 53 -4.80 2.78 -12.30
N ALA A 54 -3.54 2.60 -11.89
CA ALA A 54 -3.16 2.35 -10.50
C ALA A 54 -3.27 3.61 -9.61
N SER A 55 -3.22 4.81 -10.19
CA SER A 55 -3.25 6.09 -9.46
C SER A 55 -4.51 6.90 -9.74
N ASN A 56 -4.94 6.94 -11.00
CA ASN A 56 -6.13 7.63 -11.49
C ASN A 56 -6.68 6.94 -12.75
N PRO A 57 -7.73 6.11 -12.63
CA PRO A 57 -8.41 5.49 -13.77
C PRO A 57 -8.94 6.47 -14.82
N ALA A 58 -9.27 7.72 -14.44
CA ALA A 58 -9.71 8.73 -15.40
C ALA A 58 -8.59 9.14 -16.37
N GLY A 59 -7.32 8.89 -16.04
CA GLY A 59 -6.20 9.12 -16.95
C GLY A 59 -6.26 8.28 -18.22
N LEU A 60 -6.98 7.14 -18.21
CA LEU A 60 -7.12 6.28 -19.38
C LEU A 60 -7.80 6.97 -20.57
N SER A 61 -8.66 7.97 -20.32
CA SER A 61 -9.35 8.72 -21.39
C SER A 61 -8.44 9.57 -22.26
N TYR A 62 -7.17 9.73 -21.88
CA TYR A 62 -6.16 10.46 -22.65
C TYR A 62 -5.22 9.53 -23.43
N LEU A 63 -5.40 8.20 -23.31
CA LEU A 63 -4.55 7.21 -23.93
C LEU A 63 -5.17 6.72 -25.24
N PRO A 64 -4.58 7.02 -26.41
CA PRO A 64 -5.14 6.59 -27.68
C PRO A 64 -4.94 5.09 -27.92
N GLY A 65 -5.94 4.45 -28.53
CA GLY A 65 -5.90 3.07 -29.01
C GLY A 65 -5.57 2.02 -27.93
N THR A 66 -4.92 0.94 -28.34
CA THR A 66 -4.43 -0.10 -27.42
C THR A 66 -3.00 0.19 -26.98
N GLN A 67 -2.76 0.22 -25.68
CA GLN A 67 -1.42 0.38 -25.11
C GLN A 67 -1.15 -0.69 -24.06
N ILE A 68 0.09 -1.14 -23.99
CA ILE A 68 0.56 -2.16 -23.06
C ILE A 68 1.84 -1.66 -22.42
N THR A 69 1.94 -1.79 -21.10
CA THR A 69 3.14 -1.45 -20.33
C THR A 69 3.46 -2.58 -19.38
N GLY A 70 4.73 -2.94 -19.27
CA GLY A 70 5.23 -3.83 -18.23
C GLY A 70 6.55 -3.33 -17.71
N GLY A 71 6.86 -3.67 -16.46
CA GLY A 71 8.12 -3.26 -15.84
C GLY A 71 8.55 -4.22 -14.75
N LEU A 72 9.84 -4.19 -14.46
CA LEU A 72 10.48 -4.95 -13.38
C LEU A 72 11.13 -3.95 -12.42
N GLN A 73 11.11 -4.25 -11.14
CA GLN A 73 11.74 -3.45 -10.10
C GLN A 73 12.37 -4.33 -9.02
N VAL A 74 13.29 -3.76 -8.26
CA VAL A 74 13.76 -4.31 -6.99
C VAL A 74 13.63 -3.21 -5.96
N LEU A 75 12.86 -3.45 -4.90
CA LEU A 75 12.80 -2.58 -3.73
C LEU A 75 13.88 -3.01 -2.75
N TYR A 76 14.72 -2.07 -2.34
CA TYR A 76 15.72 -2.26 -1.29
C TYR A 76 15.64 -1.08 -0.33
N GLY A 77 15.80 -1.37 0.96
CA GLY A 77 15.81 -0.37 2.01
C GLY A 77 16.96 -0.65 2.97
N ASP A 78 17.44 0.39 3.63
CA ASP A 78 18.40 0.29 4.71
C ASP A 78 17.65 0.59 6.02
N LEU A 79 17.28 -0.47 6.74
CA LEU A 79 16.49 -0.38 7.96
C LEU A 79 17.21 -1.15 9.06
N SER A 80 17.67 -0.48 10.11
CA SER A 80 18.31 -1.14 11.25
C SER A 80 17.61 -0.78 12.55
N PHE A 81 17.50 -1.75 13.46
CA PHE A 81 17.04 -1.53 14.82
C PHE A 81 18.24 -1.29 15.76
N ASP A 82 18.23 -0.14 16.44
CA ASP A 82 19.19 0.22 17.48
C ASP A 82 18.59 -0.05 18.88
N ARG A 83 19.39 -0.61 19.79
CA ARG A 83 18.90 -1.05 21.11
C ARG A 83 19.18 0.02 22.16
N ASP A 84 18.25 0.19 23.09
CA ASP A 84 18.41 1.05 24.26
C ASP A 84 18.19 0.30 25.58
N ALA A 85 18.25 1.04 26.69
CA ALA A 85 18.07 0.50 28.04
C ALA A 85 16.66 -0.06 28.31
N ASP A 86 15.67 0.31 27.50
CA ASP A 86 14.27 -0.11 27.63
C ASP A 86 13.95 -1.35 26.76
N THR A 87 14.91 -1.82 25.97
CA THR A 87 14.77 -3.04 25.16
C THR A 87 14.78 -4.30 26.03
N ASN A 88 13.61 -4.90 26.23
CA ASN A 88 13.38 -5.99 27.19
C ASN A 88 13.63 -7.42 26.67
N VAL A 89 13.91 -7.59 25.38
CA VAL A 89 14.22 -8.89 24.76
C VAL A 89 15.70 -8.94 24.42
N PRO A 90 16.46 -10.01 24.76
CA PRO A 90 17.82 -10.19 24.28
C PRO A 90 17.83 -10.59 22.79
N GLY A 91 18.74 -10.02 22.00
CA GLY A 91 18.91 -10.34 20.58
C GLY A 91 20.25 -9.82 20.04
N SER A 92 20.71 -10.36 18.91
CA SER A 92 21.84 -9.80 18.16
C SER A 92 21.42 -8.48 17.49
N GLY A 93 22.39 -7.62 17.12
CA GLY A 93 22.10 -6.44 16.29
C GLY A 93 21.28 -6.81 15.05
N SER A 94 20.41 -5.90 14.60
CA SER A 94 19.36 -6.26 13.63
C SER A 94 19.86 -6.46 12.20
N GLY A 95 21.06 -5.97 11.87
CA GLY A 95 21.48 -5.87 10.46
C GLY A 95 20.50 -5.01 9.65
N ASN A 96 20.49 -5.18 8.33
CA ASN A 96 19.43 -4.63 7.50
C ASN A 96 18.18 -5.51 7.62
N ALA A 97 17.07 -4.91 8.06
CA ALA A 97 15.79 -5.55 8.28
C ALA A 97 14.93 -5.63 7.01
N LEU A 98 15.36 -5.01 5.90
CA LEU A 98 14.64 -5.06 4.62
C LEU A 98 15.50 -5.68 3.53
N ASP A 99 15.33 -6.99 3.32
CA ASP A 99 15.96 -7.70 2.19
C ASP A 99 15.42 -7.18 0.85
N PRO A 100 16.20 -7.29 -0.25
CA PRO A 100 15.74 -6.92 -1.59
C PRO A 100 14.45 -7.68 -1.97
N ILE A 101 13.41 -6.93 -2.33
CA ILE A 101 12.11 -7.45 -2.75
C ILE A 101 11.98 -7.27 -4.27
N PRO A 102 11.98 -8.35 -5.07
CA PRO A 102 11.70 -8.24 -6.49
C PRO A 102 10.23 -7.90 -6.71
N GLY A 103 9.95 -7.05 -7.70
CA GLY A 103 8.61 -6.67 -8.09
C GLY A 103 8.48 -6.61 -9.61
N GLY A 104 7.26 -6.76 -10.08
CA GLY A 104 6.92 -6.61 -11.49
C GLY A 104 5.55 -5.99 -11.64
N SER A 105 5.29 -5.45 -12.82
CA SER A 105 4.00 -4.86 -13.15
C SER A 105 3.63 -5.13 -14.60
N PHE A 106 2.32 -5.15 -14.86
CA PHE A 106 1.78 -5.25 -16.20
C PHE A 106 0.45 -4.49 -16.26
N PHE A 107 0.26 -3.71 -17.31
CA PHE A 107 -0.91 -2.86 -17.51
C PHE A 107 -1.29 -2.86 -18.99
N ILE A 108 -2.59 -2.89 -19.25
CA ILE A 108 -3.16 -2.75 -20.58
C ILE A 108 -4.29 -1.72 -20.56
N SER A 109 -4.36 -0.89 -21.59
CA SER A 109 -5.50 -0.01 -21.86
C SER A 109 -5.96 -0.16 -23.28
N HIS A 110 -7.25 0.11 -23.50
CA HIS A 110 -7.85 0.18 -24.82
C HIS A 110 -8.90 1.31 -24.84
N GLU A 111 -8.71 2.24 -25.76
CA GLU A 111 -9.72 3.23 -26.14
C GLU A 111 -10.83 2.56 -26.95
N LEU A 112 -12.08 2.71 -26.52
CA LEU A 112 -13.26 2.19 -27.22
C LEU A 112 -13.82 3.25 -28.18
N ASP A 113 -13.95 4.48 -27.70
CA ASP A 113 -14.39 5.67 -28.43
C ASP A 113 -13.97 6.95 -27.68
N ASP A 114 -14.37 8.12 -28.20
CA ASP A 114 -14.05 9.45 -27.65
C ASP A 114 -14.51 9.67 -26.19
N HIS A 115 -15.37 8.81 -25.64
CA HIS A 115 -15.93 8.91 -24.29
C HIS A 115 -15.60 7.73 -23.39
N TRP A 116 -15.15 6.60 -23.94
CA TRP A 116 -14.96 5.36 -23.21
C TRP A 116 -13.58 4.76 -23.41
N SER A 117 -12.96 4.39 -22.29
CA SER A 117 -11.72 3.64 -22.26
C SER A 117 -11.81 2.55 -21.21
N VAL A 118 -11.14 1.42 -21.47
CA VAL A 118 -11.05 0.30 -20.54
C VAL A 118 -9.59 0.00 -20.25
N GLY A 119 -9.30 -0.50 -19.06
CA GLY A 119 -7.97 -0.91 -18.68
C GLY A 119 -7.99 -2.06 -17.69
N ALA A 120 -6.91 -2.82 -17.65
CA ALA A 120 -6.71 -3.92 -16.73
C ALA A 120 -5.27 -3.97 -16.24
N MET A 121 -5.12 -4.42 -15.00
CA MET A 121 -3.84 -4.75 -14.37
C MET A 121 -4.00 -6.11 -13.67
N PRO A 122 -3.01 -7.02 -13.73
CA PRO A 122 -3.03 -8.24 -12.93
C PRO A 122 -2.92 -7.90 -11.43
N ASN A 123 -3.46 -8.78 -10.59
CA ASN A 123 -3.36 -8.70 -9.14
C ASN A 123 -2.17 -9.51 -8.63
#